data_AF-A0A4Q6J6X0-F1
#
_entry.id   AF-A0A4Q6J6X0-F1
#
_cell.length_a   1.000
_cell.length_b   1.000
_cell.length_c   1.000
_cell.angle_alpha   90.00
_cell.angle_beta   90.00
_cell.angle_gamma   90.00
#
_symmetry.space_group_name_H-M   'P 1'
#
loop_
_entity.id
_entity.type
_entity.pdbx_description
1 polymer ?
#
loop_
_entity_poly.entity_id
_entity_poly.type
_entity_poly.pdbx_seq_one_letter_code
_entity_poly.pdbx_strand_id
1 'polypeptide(L)'
;MKKFIALIVLIVGLTGYGIYNKEQLNIWFAMNDHQQAANQFWFTQKNLLDENGTTNLPFTDKVIQFDYFVSAPIQQDGKYYFETKLVINNQHLLPLYTTVKAVEGKWTVDTNETFASAGDASIQYYMNLYQSTLKNTNQYIKNMAPKMNKKEAELFIDKQLENIKTVFLDTYSAQ
;
A
#
# COMPACT_ATOMS: atom_id res chain seq x y z
N MET A 1 -11.58 -25.43 25.30
CA MET A 1 -12.55 -24.70 24.46
C MET A 1 -13.06 -23.39 25.04
N LYS A 2 -13.25 -23.22 26.36
CA LYS A 2 -13.75 -21.94 26.95
C LYS A 2 -12.81 -20.73 26.82
N LYS A 3 -11.48 -20.92 26.71
CA LYS A 3 -10.49 -19.83 26.54
C LYS A 3 -10.45 -19.23 25.14
N PHE A 4 -10.94 -19.94 24.12
CA PHE A 4 -10.93 -19.46 22.72
C PHE A 4 -12.12 -18.54 22.41
N ILE A 5 -13.27 -18.77 23.04
CA ILE A 5 -14.47 -17.95 22.87
C ILE A 5 -14.27 -16.55 23.49
N ALA A 6 -13.54 -16.46 24.60
CA ALA A 6 -13.21 -15.17 25.22
C ALA A 6 -12.34 -14.27 24.33
N LEU A 7 -11.45 -14.86 23.52
CA LEU A 7 -10.58 -14.10 22.61
C LEU A 7 -11.37 -13.51 21.44
N ILE A 8 -12.33 -14.27 20.90
CA ILE A 8 -13.19 -13.81 19.80
C ILE A 8 -14.15 -12.72 20.28
N VAL A 9 -14.69 -12.82 21.51
CA VAL A 9 -15.54 -11.76 22.08
C VAL A 9 -14.74 -10.48 22.36
N LEU A 10 -13.45 -10.58 22.68
CA LEU A 10 -12.60 -9.40 22.88
C LEU A 10 -12.26 -8.70 21.55
N ILE A 11 -12.04 -9.47 20.47
CA ILE A 11 -11.76 -8.93 19.14
C ILE A 11 -13.02 -8.31 18.53
N VAL A 12 -14.18 -8.97 18.64
CA VAL A 12 -15.47 -8.43 18.17
C VAL A 12 -15.90 -7.22 19.01
N GLY A 13 -15.59 -7.24 20.31
CA GLY A 13 -15.76 -6.11 21.21
C GLY A 13 -14.91 -4.92 20.78
N LEU A 14 -13.63 -5.11 20.45
CA LEU A 14 -12.73 -4.05 19.97
C LEU A 14 -13.13 -3.49 18.60
N THR A 15 -13.59 -4.33 17.67
CA THR A 15 -14.10 -3.87 16.37
C THR A 15 -15.44 -3.14 16.47
N GLY A 16 -16.31 -3.52 17.42
CA GLY A 16 -17.57 -2.85 17.67
C GLY A 16 -17.44 -1.56 18.49
N TYR A 17 -16.49 -1.49 19.42
CA TYR A 17 -16.25 -0.29 20.25
C TYR A 17 -15.56 0.83 19.48
N GLY A 18 -14.76 0.51 18.46
CA GLY A 18 -14.15 1.50 17.57
C GLY A 18 -15.17 2.29 16.73
N ILE A 19 -16.38 1.77 16.55
CA ILE A 19 -17.46 2.47 15.81
C ILE A 19 -18.16 3.50 16.72
N TYR A 20 -18.05 3.39 18.05
CA TYR A 20 -18.91 4.14 18.98
C TYR A 20 -18.22 5.27 19.76
N ASN A 21 -16.90 5.47 19.64
CA ASN A 21 -16.23 6.54 20.37
C ASN A 21 -15.07 7.18 19.59
N LYS A 22 -15.41 8.19 18.78
CA LYS A 22 -14.47 9.04 18.02
C LYS A 22 -13.39 9.66 18.93
N GLU A 23 -13.72 9.94 20.19
CA GLU A 23 -12.80 10.51 21.17
C GLU A 23 -11.81 9.51 21.78
N GLN A 24 -12.18 8.24 22.01
CA GLN A 24 -11.24 7.26 22.58
C GLN A 24 -10.27 6.66 21.55
N LEU A 25 -10.67 6.57 20.27
CA LEU A 25 -9.73 6.24 19.19
C LEU A 25 -8.70 7.36 19.00
N ASN A 26 -9.13 8.63 19.05
CA ASN A 26 -8.20 9.75 19.06
C ASN A 26 -7.19 9.68 20.23
N ILE A 27 -7.57 9.11 21.38
CA ILE A 27 -6.64 8.92 22.52
C ILE A 27 -5.62 7.78 22.26
N TRP A 28 -5.97 6.73 21.52
CA TRP A 28 -5.02 5.69 21.10
C TRP A 28 -4.04 6.17 20.01
N PHE A 29 -4.42 7.16 19.21
CA PHE A 29 -3.58 7.78 18.17
C PHE A 29 -2.95 9.13 18.58
N ALA A 30 -3.19 9.59 19.82
CA ALA A 30 -2.61 10.80 20.38
C ALA A 30 -1.22 10.57 21.03
N MET A 31 -0.40 9.69 20.45
CA MET A 31 1.03 9.62 20.77
C MET A 31 1.83 10.07 19.55
N ASN A 32 2.85 10.88 19.80
CA ASN A 32 3.62 11.66 18.82
C ASN A 32 4.57 10.77 17.99
N ASP A 33 4.02 9.73 17.34
CA ASP A 33 4.75 8.69 16.60
C ASP A 33 4.39 8.75 15.10
N HIS A 34 5.40 8.67 14.25
CA HIS A 34 5.26 8.74 12.79
C HIS A 34 4.39 7.61 12.23
N GLN A 35 4.42 6.42 12.83
CA GLN A 35 3.60 5.28 12.40
C GLN A 35 2.12 5.52 12.67
N GLN A 36 1.80 6.21 13.77
CA GLN A 36 0.43 6.59 14.12
C GLN A 36 -0.08 7.66 13.16
N ALA A 37 0.72 8.67 12.82
CA ALA A 37 0.35 9.68 11.83
C ALA A 37 -0.03 9.04 10.47
N ALA A 38 0.76 8.05 10.01
CA ALA A 38 0.46 7.32 8.78
C ALA A 38 -0.86 6.52 8.87
N ASN A 39 -1.07 5.76 9.94
CA ASN A 39 -2.29 4.96 10.12
C ASN A 39 -3.54 5.83 10.32
N GLN A 40 -3.43 6.89 11.12
CA GLN A 40 -4.52 7.83 11.39
C GLN A 40 -5.00 8.51 10.11
N PHE A 41 -4.08 8.85 9.21
CA PHE A 41 -4.43 9.42 7.91
C PHE A 41 -5.34 8.49 7.10
N TRP A 42 -4.93 7.23 6.92
CA TRP A 42 -5.73 6.26 6.15
C TRP A 42 -7.03 5.86 6.83
N PHE A 43 -7.01 5.72 8.16
CA PHE A 43 -8.22 5.53 8.96
C PHE A 43 -9.22 6.66 8.74
N THR A 44 -8.74 7.91 8.76
CA THR A 44 -9.57 9.10 8.52
C THR A 44 -10.19 9.06 7.12
N GLN A 45 -9.40 8.73 6.08
CA GLN A 45 -9.92 8.60 4.71
C GLN A 45 -10.98 7.50 4.59
N LYS A 46 -10.82 6.39 5.33
CA LYS A 46 -11.75 5.26 5.33
C LYS A 46 -13.06 5.64 5.99
N ASN A 47 -13.00 6.29 7.15
CA ASN A 47 -14.19 6.77 7.84
C ASN A 47 -14.95 7.83 7.04
N LEU A 48 -14.24 8.72 6.33
CA LEU A 48 -14.90 9.70 5.46
C LEU A 48 -15.73 9.02 4.37
N LEU A 49 -15.22 7.92 3.81
CA LEU A 49 -15.95 7.10 2.86
C LEU A 49 -17.17 6.43 3.49
N ASP A 50 -17.00 5.83 4.67
CA ASP A 50 -18.09 5.13 5.36
C ASP A 50 -19.19 6.11 5.82
N GLU A 51 -18.83 7.32 6.26
CA GLU A 51 -19.76 8.36 6.72
C GLU A 51 -20.48 9.06 5.54
N ASN A 52 -19.76 9.40 4.47
CA ASN A 52 -20.28 10.30 3.41
C ASN A 52 -20.52 9.61 2.06
N GLY A 53 -20.14 8.34 1.92
CA GLY A 53 -20.17 7.61 0.64
C GLY A 53 -19.16 8.12 -0.39
N THR A 54 -18.25 9.02 0.00
CA THR A 54 -17.23 9.64 -0.87
C THR A 54 -15.87 9.74 -0.18
N THR A 55 -14.81 9.85 -0.96
CA THR A 55 -13.45 10.03 -0.44
C THR A 55 -12.70 11.10 -1.22
N ASN A 56 -11.68 11.70 -0.60
CA ASN A 56 -10.83 12.71 -1.23
C ASN A 56 -9.59 12.12 -1.91
N LEU A 57 -9.61 10.80 -2.18
CA LEU A 57 -8.50 10.13 -2.83
C LEU A 57 -8.42 10.57 -4.30
N PRO A 58 -7.28 11.09 -4.78
CA PRO A 58 -7.15 11.63 -6.13
C PRO A 58 -6.95 10.55 -7.20
N PHE A 59 -7.22 9.28 -6.87
CA PHE A 59 -6.81 8.13 -7.69
C PHE A 59 -7.95 7.47 -8.48
N THR A 60 -9.21 7.78 -8.17
CA THR A 60 -10.36 7.16 -8.83
C THR A 60 -11.63 7.98 -8.63
N ASP A 61 -12.47 8.01 -9.66
CA ASP A 61 -13.76 8.69 -9.65
C ASP A 61 -14.79 7.98 -8.75
N LYS A 62 -14.55 6.71 -8.40
CA LYS A 62 -15.49 5.91 -7.60
C LYS A 62 -14.79 4.93 -6.65
N VAL A 63 -14.78 5.29 -5.38
CA VAL A 63 -14.46 4.38 -4.26
C VAL A 63 -15.76 4.02 -3.55
N ILE A 64 -16.07 2.73 -3.47
CA ILE A 64 -17.22 2.19 -2.72
C ILE A 64 -16.73 1.57 -1.41
N GLN A 65 -15.56 0.94 -1.46
CA GLN A 65 -14.88 0.36 -0.30
C GLN A 65 -13.38 0.55 -0.50
N PHE A 66 -12.63 0.75 0.57
CA PHE A 66 -11.21 0.44 0.53
C PHE A 66 -10.66 -0.05 1.87
N ASP A 67 -9.58 -0.82 1.79
CA ASP A 67 -8.73 -1.22 2.91
C ASP A 67 -7.30 -0.72 2.69
N TYR A 68 -6.52 -0.66 3.75
CA TYR A 68 -5.13 -0.19 3.68
C TYR A 68 -4.22 -1.03 4.55
N PHE A 69 -2.98 -1.18 4.10
CA PHE A 69 -1.90 -1.83 4.85
C PHE A 69 -0.69 -0.91 4.84
N VAL A 70 -0.27 -0.44 6.02
CA VAL A 70 0.92 0.40 6.18
C VAL A 70 2.02 -0.49 6.74
N SER A 71 3.14 -0.58 6.02
CA SER A 71 4.31 -1.36 6.44
C SER A 71 5.14 -0.61 7.49
N ALA A 72 6.24 -1.21 7.94
CA ALA A 72 7.22 -0.51 8.77
C ALA A 72 7.90 0.63 7.99
N PRO A 73 8.30 1.73 8.65
CA PRO A 73 8.90 2.86 7.98
C PRO A 73 10.35 2.61 7.57
N ILE A 74 10.77 3.33 6.55
CA ILE A 74 12.16 3.62 6.24
C ILE A 74 12.38 5.11 6.48
N GLN A 75 13.39 5.45 7.27
CA GLN A 75 13.76 6.85 7.51
C GLN A 75 14.75 7.31 6.43
N GLN A 76 14.44 8.42 5.78
CA GLN A 76 15.28 9.03 4.76
C GLN A 76 15.04 10.55 4.71
N ASP A 77 16.11 11.34 4.59
CA ASP A 77 16.04 12.80 4.41
C ASP A 77 15.17 13.53 5.44
N GLY A 78 15.19 13.07 6.70
CA GLY A 78 14.41 13.64 7.79
C GLY A 78 12.90 13.33 7.74
N LYS A 79 12.48 12.45 6.84
CA LYS A 79 11.11 11.96 6.69
C LYS A 79 11.04 10.46 6.96
N TYR A 80 9.83 9.97 7.17
CA TYR A 80 9.52 8.55 7.26
C TYR A 80 8.64 8.15 6.10
N TYR A 81 9.10 7.16 5.34
CA TYR A 81 8.41 6.59 4.19
C TYR A 81 7.88 5.22 4.56
N PHE A 82 6.58 5.01 4.38
CA PHE A 82 5.92 3.74 4.67
C PHE A 82 5.43 3.15 3.36
N GLU A 83 5.87 1.94 3.02
CA GLU A 83 5.23 1.19 1.93
C GLU A 83 3.77 0.92 2.32
N THR A 84 2.86 1.49 1.55
CA THR A 84 1.43 1.40 1.79
C THR A 84 0.74 0.76 0.60
N LYS A 85 -0.19 -0.14 0.89
CA LYS A 85 -1.04 -0.78 -0.12
C LYS A 85 -2.49 -0.42 0.16
N LEU A 86 -3.13 0.25 -0.79
CA LEU A 86 -4.57 0.44 -0.77
C LEU A 86 -5.24 -0.68 -1.57
N VAL A 87 -6.30 -1.26 -1.02
CA VAL A 87 -7.14 -2.24 -1.70
C VAL A 87 -8.49 -1.57 -1.93
N ILE A 88 -8.73 -1.08 -3.15
CA ILE A 88 -9.91 -0.34 -3.54
C ILE A 88 -10.92 -1.29 -4.18
N ASN A 89 -12.18 -1.21 -3.75
CA ASN A 89 -13.31 -2.01 -4.20
C ASN A 89 -13.03 -3.54 -4.18
N ASN A 90 -12.17 -4.01 -3.26
CA ASN A 90 -11.70 -5.39 -3.13
C ASN A 90 -11.01 -5.97 -4.37
N GLN A 91 -10.62 -5.13 -5.33
CA GLN A 91 -10.12 -5.59 -6.63
C GLN A 91 -8.86 -4.85 -7.06
N HIS A 92 -8.76 -3.56 -6.75
CA HIS A 92 -7.68 -2.72 -7.22
C HIS A 92 -6.65 -2.53 -6.12
N LEU A 93 -5.46 -3.08 -6.32
CA LEU A 93 -4.32 -2.82 -5.46
C LEU A 93 -3.59 -1.57 -5.96
N LEU A 94 -3.47 -0.55 -5.12
CA LEU A 94 -2.69 0.65 -5.39
C LEU A 94 -1.53 0.75 -4.39
N PRO A 95 -0.31 0.39 -4.81
CA PRO A 95 0.91 0.65 -4.04
C PRO A 95 1.25 2.14 -4.03
N LEU A 96 1.69 2.65 -2.90
CA LEU A 96 2.21 4.01 -2.72
C LEU A 96 3.16 4.08 -1.51
N TYR A 97 3.89 5.18 -1.38
CA TYR A 97 4.63 5.52 -0.17
C TYR A 97 3.85 6.56 0.65
N THR A 98 3.39 6.19 1.85
CA THR A 98 2.89 7.21 2.79
C THR A 98 4.08 7.95 3.36
N THR A 99 4.13 9.25 3.15
CA THR A 99 5.25 10.08 3.59
C THR A 99 4.85 10.88 4.81
N VAL A 100 5.61 10.76 5.89
CA VAL A 100 5.38 11.47 7.15
C VAL A 100 6.57 12.38 7.44
N LYS A 101 6.28 13.64 7.75
CA LYS A 101 7.28 14.66 8.11
C LYS A 101 6.87 15.39 9.39
N ALA A 102 7.86 15.94 10.10
CA ALA A 102 7.59 16.79 11.24
C ALA A 102 7.17 18.20 10.77
N VAL A 103 6.03 18.68 11.23
CA VAL A 103 5.53 20.05 11.02
C VAL A 103 5.20 20.62 12.40
N GLU A 104 5.89 21.69 12.81
CA GLU A 104 5.68 22.33 14.12
C GLU A 104 5.76 21.35 15.32
N GLY A 105 6.67 20.38 15.25
CA GLY A 105 6.87 19.38 16.30
C GLY A 105 5.84 18.24 16.33
N LYS A 106 4.97 18.15 15.30
CA LYS A 106 3.99 17.08 15.13
C LYS A 106 4.27 16.29 13.86
N TRP A 107 4.11 14.97 13.92
CA TRP A 107 4.21 14.13 12.73
C TRP A 107 2.94 14.23 11.89
N THR A 108 3.10 14.59 10.62
CA THR A 108 1.99 14.82 9.70
C THR A 108 2.29 14.16 8.36
N VAL A 109 1.28 13.60 7.72
CA VAL A 109 1.40 13.05 6.36
C VAL A 109 1.58 14.20 5.36
N ASP A 110 2.61 14.12 4.53
CA ASP A 110 2.74 14.93 3.32
C ASP A 110 1.86 14.33 2.23
N THR A 111 0.67 14.89 2.04
CA THR A 111 -0.33 14.38 1.09
C THR A 111 0.15 14.46 -0.35
N ASN A 112 0.88 15.52 -0.70
CA ASN A 112 1.36 15.74 -2.06
C ASN A 112 2.38 14.67 -2.45
N GLU A 113 3.38 14.46 -1.60
CA GLU A 113 4.41 13.44 -1.82
C GLU A 113 3.83 12.04 -1.75
N THR A 114 2.90 11.80 -0.81
CA THR A 114 2.20 10.51 -0.68
C THR A 114 1.47 10.14 -1.96
N PHE A 115 0.75 11.08 -2.57
CA PHE A 115 -0.04 10.79 -3.77
C PHE A 115 0.81 10.79 -5.05
N ALA A 116 1.81 11.66 -5.14
CA ALA A 116 2.77 11.63 -6.23
C ALA A 116 3.53 10.29 -6.31
N SER A 117 3.76 9.64 -5.16
CA SER A 117 4.51 8.38 -5.08
C SER A 117 3.80 7.17 -5.69
N ALA A 118 2.49 7.24 -5.98
CA ALA A 118 1.71 6.09 -6.43
C ALA A 118 2.24 5.50 -7.75
N GLY A 119 2.72 6.35 -8.67
CA GLY A 119 3.32 5.93 -9.93
C GLY A 119 4.61 5.14 -9.71
N ASP A 120 5.57 5.75 -9.01
CA ASP A 120 6.87 5.15 -8.72
C ASP A 120 6.74 3.85 -7.92
N ALA A 121 5.91 3.86 -6.88
CA ALA A 121 5.65 2.70 -6.03
C ALA A 121 5.00 1.55 -6.80
N SER A 122 4.10 1.85 -7.75
CA SER A 122 3.48 0.83 -8.60
C SER A 122 4.51 0.14 -9.48
N ILE A 123 5.39 0.90 -10.15
CA ILE A 123 6.47 0.35 -10.98
C ILE A 123 7.37 -0.54 -10.12
N GLN A 124 7.84 -0.03 -8.98
CA GLN A 124 8.71 -0.79 -8.08
C GLN A 124 8.05 -2.06 -7.55
N TYR A 125 6.77 -2.00 -7.15
CA TYR A 125 6.02 -3.15 -6.66
C TYR A 125 5.97 -4.28 -7.69
N TYR A 126 5.58 -3.98 -8.92
CA TYR A 126 5.48 -4.99 -9.97
C TYR A 126 6.84 -5.52 -10.41
N MET A 127 7.88 -4.69 -10.43
CA MET A 127 9.26 -5.14 -10.67
C MET A 127 9.75 -6.10 -9.59
N ASN A 128 9.49 -5.80 -8.32
CA ASN A 128 9.82 -6.68 -7.20
C ASN A 128 9.04 -8.01 -7.26
N LEU A 129 7.75 -7.95 -7.60
CA LEU A 129 6.92 -9.14 -7.77
C LEU A 129 7.45 -10.03 -8.91
N TYR A 130 7.82 -9.42 -10.04
CA TYR A 130 8.42 -10.12 -11.17
C TYR A 130 9.73 -10.80 -10.76
N GLN A 131 10.64 -10.07 -10.10
CA GLN A 131 11.91 -10.63 -9.62
C GLN A 131 11.70 -11.79 -8.64
N SER A 132 10.76 -11.65 -7.70
CA SER A 132 10.43 -12.70 -6.73
C SER A 132 9.88 -13.95 -7.43
N THR A 133 8.98 -13.76 -8.39
CA THR A 133 8.40 -14.85 -9.18
C THR A 133 9.46 -15.59 -9.98
N LEU A 134 10.41 -14.88 -10.59
CA LEU A 134 11.54 -15.50 -11.29
C LEU A 134 12.42 -16.34 -10.34
N LYS A 135 12.76 -15.80 -9.16
CA LYS A 135 13.55 -16.52 -8.15
C LYS A 135 12.84 -17.79 -7.70
N ASN A 136 11.55 -17.71 -7.41
CA ASN A 136 10.73 -18.84 -7.00
C ASN A 136 10.61 -19.86 -8.14
N THR A 137 10.34 -19.42 -9.36
CA THR A 137 10.25 -20.29 -10.54
C THR A 137 11.53 -21.09 -10.73
N ASN A 138 12.70 -20.48 -10.56
CA ASN A 138 13.99 -21.17 -10.64
C ASN A 138 14.18 -22.20 -9.49
N GLN A 139 13.59 -21.97 -8.32
CA GLN A 139 13.64 -22.90 -7.20
C GLN A 139 12.73 -24.13 -7.41
N TYR A 140 11.55 -23.94 -8.04
CA TYR A 140 10.53 -24.99 -8.17
C TYR A 140 10.53 -25.69 -9.54
N ILE A 141 10.94 -25.02 -10.62
CA ILE A 141 11.07 -25.62 -11.96
C ILE A 141 12.52 -26.10 -12.15
N LYS A 142 12.87 -27.18 -11.47
CA LYS A 142 14.22 -27.78 -11.58
C LYS A 142 14.45 -28.52 -12.91
N ASN A 143 13.39 -28.97 -13.59
CA ASN A 143 13.49 -30.02 -14.63
C ASN A 143 12.61 -29.88 -15.89
N MET A 144 11.93 -28.75 -16.16
CA MET A 144 10.98 -28.67 -17.30
C MET A 144 11.14 -27.49 -18.26
N ALA A 145 11.91 -26.45 -17.92
CA ALA A 145 12.17 -25.37 -18.87
C ALA A 145 13.47 -25.64 -19.64
N PRO A 146 13.50 -25.47 -20.98
CA PRO A 146 14.76 -25.41 -21.70
C PRO A 146 15.63 -24.34 -21.05
N LYS A 147 16.86 -24.72 -20.66
CA LYS A 147 17.79 -23.79 -20.02
C LYS A 147 18.16 -22.74 -21.06
N MET A 148 17.52 -21.56 -20.99
CA MET A 148 18.00 -20.39 -21.72
C MET A 148 19.44 -20.12 -21.28
N ASN A 149 20.32 -19.93 -22.26
CA ASN A 149 21.64 -19.41 -21.97
C ASN A 149 21.54 -17.93 -21.55
N LYS A 150 22.61 -17.39 -20.96
CA LYS A 150 22.61 -16.01 -20.43
C LYS A 150 22.16 -14.97 -21.46
N LYS A 151 22.59 -15.12 -22.72
CA LYS A 151 22.29 -14.18 -23.80
C LYS A 151 20.81 -14.24 -24.21
N GLU A 152 20.23 -15.43 -24.25
CA GLU A 152 18.79 -15.62 -24.51
C GLU A 152 17.93 -15.03 -23.39
N ALA A 153 18.37 -15.20 -22.13
CA ALA A 153 17.70 -14.61 -20.97
C ALA A 153 17.76 -13.07 -20.99
N GLU A 154 18.91 -12.49 -21.34
CA GLU A 154 19.08 -11.04 -21.53
C GLU A 154 18.13 -10.51 -22.61
N LEU A 155 18.13 -11.13 -23.80
CA LEU A 155 17.22 -10.77 -24.91
C LEU A 155 15.74 -10.88 -24.53
N PHE A 156 15.36 -11.92 -23.79
CA PHE A 156 13.99 -12.08 -23.32
C PHE A 156 13.60 -10.97 -22.34
N ILE A 157 14.46 -10.65 -21.38
CA ILE A 157 14.23 -9.58 -20.40
C ILE A 157 14.14 -8.23 -21.09
N ASP A 158 15.06 -7.91 -22.00
CA ASP A 158 15.05 -6.63 -22.74
C ASP A 158 13.74 -6.45 -23.50
N LYS A 159 13.24 -7.53 -24.13
CA LYS A 159 11.94 -7.51 -24.82
C LYS A 159 10.78 -7.26 -23.84
N GLN A 160 10.79 -7.86 -22.65
CA GLN A 160 9.74 -7.61 -21.65
C GLN A 160 9.81 -6.18 -21.12
N LEU A 161 11.00 -5.63 -20.88
CA LEU A 161 11.18 -4.26 -20.44
C LEU A 161 10.69 -3.26 -21.49
N GLU A 162 10.99 -3.48 -22.78
CA GLU A 162 10.48 -2.61 -23.84
C GLU A 162 8.95 -2.71 -23.97
N ASN A 163 8.37 -3.91 -23.83
CA ASN A 163 6.91 -4.06 -23.79
C ASN A 163 6.27 -3.28 -22.63
N ILE A 164 6.83 -3.39 -21.42
CA ILE A 164 6.35 -2.68 -20.23
C ILE A 164 6.44 -1.17 -20.46
N LYS A 165 7.55 -0.69 -21.00
CA LYS A 165 7.77 0.72 -21.33
C LYS A 165 6.73 1.22 -22.35
N THR A 166 6.46 0.48 -23.42
CA THR A 166 5.44 0.85 -24.41
C THR A 166 4.07 0.95 -23.76
N VAL A 167 3.64 -0.06 -23.00
CA VAL A 167 2.34 -0.02 -22.30
C VAL A 167 2.25 1.16 -21.33
N PHE A 168 3.34 1.46 -20.61
CA PHE A 168 3.39 2.61 -19.71
C PHE A 168 3.24 3.92 -20.48
N LEU A 169 4.00 4.13 -21.55
CA LEU A 169 3.92 5.33 -22.37
C LEU A 169 2.53 5.50 -23.00
N ASP A 170 1.94 4.43 -23.54
CA ASP A 170 0.59 4.46 -24.12
C ASP A 170 -0.46 4.84 -23.07
N THR A 171 -0.32 4.34 -21.84
CA THR A 171 -1.24 4.65 -20.74
C THR A 171 -1.11 6.10 -20.27
N TYR A 172 0.13 6.61 -20.17
CA TYR A 172 0.42 7.94 -19.64
C TYR A 172 0.22 9.07 -20.66
N SER A 173 0.41 8.77 -21.96
CA SER A 173 0.19 9.74 -23.05
C SER A 173 -1.26 9.79 -23.55
N ALA A 174 -2.12 8.88 -23.08
CA ALA A 174 -3.56 8.89 -23.34
C ALA A 174 -4.38 9.73 -22.32
N GLN A 175 -3.72 10.31 -21.31
CA GLN A 175 -4.28 11.28 -20.37
C GLN A 175 -4.07 12.72 -20.88
#